data_AF-A0A7K4N451-F1
#
_entry.id   AF-A0A7K4N451-F1
#
_cell.length_a   1.000
_cell.length_b   1.000
_cell.length_c   1.000
_cell.angle_alpha   90.00
_cell.angle_beta   90.00
_cell.angle_gamma   90.00
#
_symmetry.space_group_name_H-M   'P 1'
#
loop_
_entity.id
_entity.type
_entity.pdbx_description
1 polymer ?
#
loop_
_entity_poly.entity_id
_entity_poly.type
_entity_poly.pdbx_seq_one_letter_code
_entity_poly.pdbx_strand_id
1 'polypeptide(L)'
;TFAIGSFFALLFAIFAIIPNTDYPKKKGSEEIDRNSPLFNPLFFGHFAHLPIEEYKEDYAKTLMTDDKVYDAMAGDIFGQGKVLALSKYKYLKWSYMCFLWGMSAAIVVFLIQNIV
;
A
#
# COMPACT_ATOMS: atom_id res chain seq x y z
N THR A 1 19.74 -1.49 23.79
CA THR A 1 18.83 -0.44 23.29
C THR A 1 18.78 -0.38 21.76
N PHE A 2 19.90 -0.27 21.06
CA PHE A 2 19.93 -0.26 19.58
C PHE A 2 19.26 -1.48 18.95
N ALA A 3 19.63 -2.70 19.39
CA ALA A 3 19.07 -3.94 18.84
C ALA A 3 17.54 -4.02 18.95
N ILE A 4 16.96 -3.51 20.03
CA ILE A 4 15.50 -3.48 20.24
C ILE A 4 14.85 -2.51 19.24
N GLY A 5 15.41 -1.30 19.08
CA GLY A 5 14.92 -0.33 18.10
C GLY A 5 15.00 -0.85 16.67
N SER A 6 16.11 -1.51 16.31
CA SER A 6 16.31 -2.14 14.99
C SER A 6 15.35 -3.30 14.74
N PHE A 7 15.05 -4.11 15.76
CA PHE A 7 14.06 -5.19 15.65
C PHE A 7 12.67 -4.65 15.32
N PHE A 8 12.19 -3.66 16.07
CA PHE A 8 10.88 -3.04 15.79
C PHE A 8 10.87 -2.29 14.46
N ALA A 9 11.98 -1.63 14.10
CA ALA A 9 12.12 -0.99 12.80
C ALA A 9 11.92 -1.99 11.65
N LEU A 10 12.58 -3.14 11.70
CA LEU A 10 12.41 -4.21 10.72
C LEU A 10 10.98 -4.76 10.72
N LEU A 11 10.38 -4.97 11.90
CA LEU A 11 9.00 -5.44 12.01
C LEU A 11 8.01 -4.50 11.30
N PHE A 12 8.12 -3.19 11.54
CA PHE A 12 7.27 -2.20 10.87
C PHE A 12 7.58 -2.09 9.37
N ALA A 13 8.83 -2.26 8.95
CA ALA A 13 9.18 -2.31 7.54
C ALA A 13 8.52 -3.51 6.84
N ILE A 14 8.49 -4.67 7.51
CA ILE A 14 7.78 -5.86 7.02
C ILE A 14 6.28 -5.56 6.86
N PHE A 15 5.64 -4.93 7.85
CA PHE A 15 4.23 -4.55 7.73
C PHE A 15 3.95 -3.56 6.59
N ALA A 16 4.91 -2.69 6.25
CA ALA A 16 4.76 -1.76 5.13
C ALA A 16 4.79 -2.46 3.76
N ILE A 17 5.47 -3.60 3.63
CA ILE A 17 5.63 -4.34 2.35
C ILE A 17 4.60 -5.44 2.15
N ILE A 18 3.93 -5.93 3.21
CA ILE A 18 2.88 -6.95 3.06
C ILE A 18 1.80 -6.39 2.13
N PRO A 19 1.48 -7.07 1.01
CA PRO A 19 0.48 -6.60 0.09
C PRO A 19 -0.88 -6.62 0.78
N ASN A 20 -1.52 -5.45 0.85
CA ASN A 20 -2.91 -5.33 1.24
C ASN A 20 -3.64 -4.67 0.07
N THR A 21 -4.44 -5.46 -0.64
CA THR A 21 -5.16 -5.04 -1.82
C THR A 21 -6.60 -5.48 -1.68
N ASP A 22 -7.44 -4.54 -1.26
CA ASP A 22 -8.89 -4.71 -1.31
C ASP A 22 -9.39 -4.50 -2.74
N TYR A 23 -10.33 -5.33 -3.16
CA TYR A 23 -10.99 -5.25 -4.47
C TYR A 23 -12.46 -5.66 -4.33
N PRO A 24 -13.36 -5.18 -5.20
CA PRO A 24 -14.77 -5.55 -5.15
C PRO A 24 -14.92 -7.04 -5.45
N LYS A 25 -15.46 -7.82 -4.51
CA LYS A 25 -15.71 -9.26 -4.65
C LYS A 25 -17.19 -9.55 -4.81
N LYS A 26 -17.55 -10.57 -5.59
CA LYS A 26 -18.93 -11.07 -5.67
C LYS A 26 -19.33 -11.69 -4.32
N LYS A 27 -20.60 -11.55 -3.93
CA LYS A 27 -21.11 -12.15 -2.68
C LYS A 27 -20.92 -13.67 -2.68
N GLY A 28 -20.10 -14.18 -1.76
CA GLY A 28 -19.85 -15.61 -1.60
C GLY A 28 -18.80 -16.20 -2.55
N SER A 29 -18.06 -15.37 -3.28
CA SER A 29 -16.95 -15.79 -4.15
C SER A 29 -15.71 -14.90 -3.96
N GLU A 30 -14.54 -15.41 -4.32
CA GLU A 30 -13.30 -14.62 -4.40
C GLU A 30 -13.14 -13.94 -5.77
N GLU A 31 -14.06 -14.17 -6.70
CA GLU A 31 -14.07 -13.51 -7.99
C GLU A 31 -14.35 -12.01 -7.86
N ILE A 32 -13.66 -11.24 -8.70
CA ILE A 32 -13.88 -9.81 -8.82
C ILE A 32 -15.29 -9.51 -9.37
N ASP A 33 -15.96 -8.55 -8.75
CA ASP A 33 -17.27 -8.07 -9.19
C ASP A 33 -17.14 -6.94 -10.20
N ARG A 34 -17.15 -7.31 -11.49
CA ARG A 34 -17.09 -6.39 -12.64
C ARG A 34 -18.32 -5.48 -12.75
N ASN A 35 -19.45 -5.85 -12.14
CA ASN A 35 -20.68 -5.05 -12.16
C ASN A 35 -20.73 -4.02 -11.03
N SER A 36 -19.76 -4.06 -10.11
CA SER A 36 -19.68 -3.10 -9.02
C SER A 36 -19.40 -1.70 -9.56
N PRO A 37 -20.08 -0.66 -9.04
CA PRO A 37 -19.74 0.73 -9.38
C PRO A 37 -18.33 1.13 -8.89
N LEU A 38 -17.71 0.33 -8.02
CA LEU A 38 -16.34 0.55 -7.54
C LEU A 38 -15.29 -0.13 -8.43
N PHE A 39 -15.70 -0.96 -9.39
CA PHE A 39 -14.78 -1.60 -10.31
C PHE A 39 -14.17 -0.56 -11.25
N ASN A 40 -12.84 -0.60 -11.35
CA ASN A 40 -12.07 0.28 -12.22
C ASN A 40 -10.99 -0.56 -12.91
N PRO A 41 -11.05 -0.75 -14.24
CA PRO A 41 -10.08 -1.57 -14.95
C PRO A 41 -8.69 -0.93 -15.04
N LEU A 42 -8.52 0.37 -14.80
CA LEU A 42 -7.20 1.01 -14.77
C LEU A 42 -6.49 0.82 -13.43
N PHE A 43 -7.22 0.44 -12.37
CA PHE A 43 -6.65 0.28 -11.04
C PHE A 43 -5.98 -1.09 -10.88
N PHE A 44 -4.70 -1.08 -10.48
CA PHE A 44 -3.89 -2.30 -10.38
C PHE A 44 -4.48 -3.36 -9.46
N GLY A 45 -5.11 -2.95 -8.35
CA GLY A 45 -5.71 -3.88 -7.41
C GLY A 45 -6.90 -4.63 -7.99
N HIS A 46 -7.54 -4.09 -9.03
CA HIS A 46 -8.67 -4.73 -9.70
C HIS A 46 -8.20 -5.60 -10.85
N PHE A 47 -7.43 -5.06 -11.80
CA PHE A 47 -7.02 -5.83 -12.98
C PHE A 47 -6.06 -6.98 -12.66
N ALA A 48 -5.33 -6.94 -11.53
CA ALA A 48 -4.45 -8.04 -11.11
C ALA A 48 -5.18 -9.36 -10.89
N HIS A 49 -6.51 -9.32 -10.74
CA HIS A 49 -7.38 -10.49 -10.53
C HIS A 49 -8.10 -10.93 -11.81
N LEU A 50 -7.79 -10.35 -12.97
CA LEU A 50 -8.45 -10.65 -14.24
C LEU A 50 -7.51 -11.36 -15.22
N PRO A 51 -8.03 -12.32 -16.02
CA PRO A 51 -7.35 -12.81 -17.21
C PRO A 51 -7.14 -11.67 -18.22
N ILE A 52 -6.03 -11.74 -18.97
CA ILE A 52 -5.64 -10.70 -19.93
C ILE A 52 -6.72 -10.37 -20.96
N GLU A 53 -7.48 -11.35 -21.44
CA GLU A 53 -8.51 -11.12 -22.46
C GLU A 53 -9.74 -10.40 -21.89
N GLU A 54 -10.16 -10.74 -20.66
CA GLU A 54 -11.23 -10.01 -19.97
C GLU A 54 -10.81 -8.58 -19.64
N TYR A 55 -9.56 -8.40 -19.19
CA TYR A 55 -9.00 -7.08 -18.94
C TYR A 55 -9.03 -6.19 -20.18
N LYS A 56 -8.61 -6.71 -21.35
CA LYS A 56 -8.63 -5.93 -22.60
C LYS A 56 -10.03 -5.48 -23.00
N GLU A 57 -11.04 -6.33 -22.78
CA GLU A 57 -12.44 -5.99 -23.05
C GLU A 57 -12.90 -4.83 -22.16
N ASP A 58 -12.67 -4.93 -20.85
CA ASP A 58 -13.06 -3.87 -19.89
C ASP A 58 -12.27 -2.58 -20.12
N TYR A 59 -10.97 -2.69 -20.43
CA TYR A 59 -10.11 -1.57 -20.76
C TYR A 59 -10.61 -0.82 -22.00
N ALA A 60 -10.91 -1.54 -23.09
CA ALA A 60 -11.45 -0.94 -24.29
C ALA A 60 -12.79 -0.24 -24.04
N LYS A 61 -13.69 -0.85 -23.25
CA LYS A 61 -14.99 -0.28 -22.89
C LYS A 61 -14.88 1.02 -22.09
N THR A 62 -13.91 1.10 -21.18
CA THR A 62 -13.64 2.33 -20.41
C THR A 62 -13.06 3.43 -21.31
N LEU A 63 -12.25 3.08 -22.30
CA LEU A 63 -11.64 4.02 -23.24
C LEU A 63 -12.57 4.57 -24.33
N MET A 64 -13.81 4.06 -24.45
CA MET A 64 -14.73 4.49 -25.51
C MET A 64 -15.19 5.96 -25.40
N THR A 65 -15.12 6.56 -24.21
CA THR A 65 -15.62 7.92 -23.96
C THR A 65 -14.71 8.65 -22.99
N ASP A 66 -14.32 9.88 -23.34
CA ASP A 66 -13.40 10.73 -22.56
C ASP A 66 -13.79 10.85 -21.08
N ASP A 67 -15.08 11.04 -20.76
CA ASP A 67 -15.56 11.14 -19.37
C ASP A 67 -15.19 9.91 -18.52
N LYS A 68 -15.36 8.71 -19.07
CA LYS A 68 -15.03 7.46 -18.37
C LYS A 68 -13.53 7.27 -18.22
N VAL A 69 -12.75 7.77 -19.17
CA VAL A 69 -11.29 7.73 -19.08
C VAL A 69 -10.81 8.61 -17.94
N TYR A 70 -11.29 9.86 -17.87
CA TYR A 70 -10.91 10.77 -16.81
C TYR A 70 -11.36 10.29 -15.43
N ASP A 71 -12.58 9.75 -15.31
CA ASP A 71 -13.08 9.17 -14.05
C ASP A 71 -12.23 7.97 -13.61
N ALA A 72 -11.91 7.05 -14.53
CA ALA A 72 -11.07 5.90 -14.25
C ALA A 72 -9.63 6.30 -13.84
N MET A 73 -9.04 7.29 -14.51
CA MET A 73 -7.72 7.83 -14.15
C MET A 73 -7.74 8.50 -12.78
N ALA A 74 -8.78 9.30 -12.48
CA ALA A 74 -8.93 9.94 -11.19
C ALA A 74 -9.08 8.91 -10.06
N GLY A 75 -9.89 7.87 -10.28
CA GLY A 75 -10.06 6.76 -9.36
C GLY A 75 -8.77 5.97 -9.11
N ASP A 76 -7.96 5.74 -10.15
CA ASP A 76 -6.67 5.07 -10.03
C ASP A 76 -5.68 5.90 -9.21
N ILE A 77 -5.48 7.18 -9.55
CA ILE A 77 -4.59 8.09 -8.82
C ILE A 77 -5.03 8.22 -7.35
N PHE A 78 -6.33 8.38 -7.09
CA PHE A 78 -6.86 8.46 -5.73
C PHE A 78 -6.64 7.17 -4.95
N GLY A 79 -6.92 6.01 -5.56
CA GLY A 79 -6.72 4.70 -4.95
C GLY A 79 -5.26 4.44 -4.59
N GLN A 80 -4.35 4.69 -5.54
CA GLN A 80 -2.90 4.55 -5.32
C GLN A 80 -2.42 5.48 -4.20
N GLY A 81 -2.82 6.76 -4.23
CA GLY A 81 -2.47 7.75 -3.22
C GLY A 81 -2.97 7.37 -1.82
N LYS A 82 -4.22 6.88 -1.71
CA LYS A 82 -4.83 6.46 -0.44
C LYS A 82 -4.10 5.27 0.18
N VAL A 83 -3.79 4.24 -0.61
CA VAL A 83 -3.06 3.05 -0.12
C VAL A 83 -1.65 3.43 0.34
N LEU A 84 -0.98 4.32 -0.41
CA LEU A 84 0.36 4.77 -0.08
C LEU A 84 0.37 5.56 1.24
N ALA A 85 -0.53 6.54 1.38
CA ALA A 85 -0.59 7.42 2.54
C ALA A 85 -1.07 6.71 3.81
N LEU A 86 -2.15 5.91 3.74
CA LEU A 86 -2.81 5.37 4.92
C LEU A 86 -2.20 4.05 5.41
N SER A 87 -1.67 3.24 4.50
CA SER A 87 -1.09 1.94 4.85
C SER A 87 0.43 2.01 4.85
N LYS A 88 1.06 2.21 3.68
CA LYS A 88 2.51 2.03 3.54
C LYS A 88 3.33 3.06 4.31
N TYR A 89 3.00 4.35 4.14
CA TYR A 89 3.75 5.44 4.78
C TYR A 89 3.55 5.50 6.29
N LYS A 90 2.39 5.07 6.77
CA LYS A 90 2.17 4.90 8.20
C LYS A 90 3.21 3.94 8.77
N TYR A 91 3.27 2.70 8.31
CA TYR A 91 4.23 1.72 8.85
C TYR A 91 5.69 2.12 8.63
N LEU A 92 6.01 2.71 7.47
CA LEU A 92 7.36 3.21 7.20
C LEU A 92 7.79 4.31 8.18
N LYS A 93 6.89 5.23 8.54
CA LYS A 93 7.16 6.25 9.57
C LYS A 93 7.44 5.63 10.92
N TRP A 94 6.66 4.62 11.33
CA TRP A 94 6.88 3.89 12.58
C TRP A 94 8.23 3.16 12.60
N SER A 95 8.59 2.52 11.48
CA SER A 95 9.90 1.89 11.30
C SER A 95 11.05 2.87 11.55
N TYR A 96 10.99 4.04 10.90
CA TYR A 96 11.99 5.10 11.05
C TYR A 96 12.08 5.61 12.48
N MET A 97 10.93 5.85 13.14
CA MET A 97 10.91 6.34 14.52
C MET A 97 11.57 5.32 15.47
N CYS A 98 11.24 4.03 15.36
CA CYS A 98 11.84 3.00 16.20
C CYS A 98 13.36 2.89 16.00
N PHE A 99 13.82 2.96 14.75
CA PHE A 99 15.24 2.92 14.43
C PHE A 99 15.99 4.12 15.03
N LEU A 100 15.49 5.33 14.78
CA LEU A 100 16.10 6.57 15.25
C LEU A 100 16.15 6.62 16.79
N TRP A 101 15.04 6.29 17.46
CA TRP A 101 15.01 6.23 18.93
C TRP A 101 15.99 5.21 19.49
N GLY A 102 16.06 4.01 18.90
CA GLY A 102 17.00 2.97 19.32
C GLY A 102 18.47 3.39 19.15
N MET A 103 18.79 4.06 18.03
CA MET A 103 20.13 4.57 17.74
C MET A 103 20.52 5.72 18.67
N SER A 104 19.66 6.73 18.81
CA SER A 104 19.91 7.88 19.69
C SER A 104 20.12 7.44 21.13
N ALA A 105 19.28 6.54 21.65
CA ALA A 105 19.44 6.05 23.01
C ALA A 105 20.71 5.21 23.22
N ALA A 106 21.17 4.47 22.20
CA ALA A 106 22.44 3.75 22.28
C ALA A 106 23.64 4.71 22.31
N ILE A 107 23.61 5.79 21.52
CA ILE A 107 24.63 6.84 21.55
C ILE A 107 24.68 7.48 22.95
N VAL A 108 23.53 7.81 23.54
CA VAL A 108 23.46 8.39 24.90
C VAL A 108 24.07 7.46 25.94
N VAL A 109 23.73 6.16 25.91
CA VAL A 109 24.30 5.17 26.85
C VAL A 109 25.81 5.06 26.70
N PHE A 110 26.30 5.02 25.45
CA PHE A 110 27.74 4.97 25.19
C PHE A 110 28.48 6.20 25.72
N LEU A 111 27.92 7.39 25.54
CA LEU A 111 28.49 8.63 26.06
C LEU A 111 28.52 8.66 27.59
N ILE A 112 27.44 8.24 28.24
CA ILE A 112 27.38 8.17 29.70
C ILE A 112 28.44 7.20 30.23
N GLN A 113 28.57 6.01 29.64
CA GLN A 113 29.56 5.01 30.05
C GLN A 113 31.02 5.43 29.79
N ASN A 114 31.26 6.34 28.85
CA ASN A 114 32.60 6.84 28.55
C ASN A 114 32.99 8.05 29.42
N ILE A 115 32.00 8.86 29.83
CA ILE A 115 32.21 10.06 30.65
C ILE A 115 32.24 9.72 32.16
N VAL A 116 31.46 8.74 32.60
CA VAL A 116 31.38 8.26 33.99
C VAL A 116 32.37 7.11 34.20
#